data_AF-A0A1I5YJX0-F1
#
_entry.id   AF-A0A1I5YJX0-F1
#
_cell.length_a   1.000
_cell.length_b   1.000
_cell.length_c   1.000
_cell.angle_alpha   90.00
_cell.angle_beta   90.00
_cell.angle_gamma   90.00
#
_symmetry.space_group_name_H-M   'P 1'
#
loop_
_entity.id
_entity.type
_entity.pdbx_description
1 polymer ?
#
loop_
_entity_poly.entity_id
_entity_poly.type
_entity_poly.pdbx_seq_one_letter_code
_entity_poly.pdbx_strand_id
1 'polypeptide(L)'
;MAGMNVSGMSPTYGVNQYNMTQEECQTCKNRKYVDGSNEMDVSFKAPGHISPENSYGEVMAHEQMHVANARAEGAKEGQELVSANVTLKMERCPECGKMYTAGGTTTTVIRKSQPAYKDNPYDDARKVVDAKMLAGQKIDAEV
;
A
#
# COMPACT_ATOMS: atom_id res chain seq x y z
N MET A 1 66.19 -1.10 12.27
CA MET A 1 64.91 -0.35 12.38
C MET A 1 63.78 -1.33 12.12
N ALA A 2 63.21 -1.86 13.19
CA ALA A 2 61.79 -1.78 13.55
C ALA A 2 60.83 -2.34 12.49
N GLY A 3 60.39 -3.59 12.74
CA GLY A 3 59.28 -4.19 12.03
C GLY A 3 57.96 -3.47 12.33
N MET A 4 57.10 -3.39 11.32
CA MET A 4 55.72 -2.98 11.47
C MET A 4 54.85 -4.22 11.34
N ASN A 5 54.56 -4.80 12.50
CA ASN A 5 53.58 -5.85 12.71
C ASN A 5 52.20 -5.18 12.60
N VAL A 6 51.53 -5.28 11.45
CA VAL A 6 50.13 -4.84 11.28
C VAL A 6 49.19 -5.90 11.85
N SER A 7 49.26 -6.05 13.18
CA SER A 7 48.25 -6.74 13.96
C SER A 7 47.16 -5.73 14.32
N GLY A 8 45.94 -5.98 13.86
CA GLY A 8 44.74 -5.31 14.35
C GLY A 8 44.25 -4.16 13.47
N MET A 9 43.16 -4.41 12.74
CA MET A 9 41.84 -3.81 13.02
C MET A 9 40.93 -4.14 11.82
N SER A 10 40.47 -5.39 11.72
CA SER A 10 39.30 -5.67 10.89
C SER A 10 38.10 -5.02 11.58
N PRO A 11 37.29 -4.17 10.91
CA PRO A 11 36.09 -3.64 11.54
C PRO A 11 35.15 -4.83 11.73
N THR A 12 34.98 -5.26 12.97
CA THR A 12 34.00 -6.27 13.35
C THR A 12 32.62 -5.63 13.23
N TYR A 13 32.14 -5.49 12.00
CA TYR A 13 30.71 -5.41 11.75
C TYR A 13 30.15 -6.72 12.27
N GLY A 14 29.37 -6.65 13.35
CA GLY A 14 28.77 -7.81 14.00
C GLY A 14 27.95 -8.60 13.00
N VAL A 15 28.58 -9.61 12.40
CA VAL A 15 27.88 -10.61 11.60
C VAL A 15 27.12 -11.46 12.59
N ASN A 16 25.84 -11.15 12.77
CA ASN A 16 24.91 -12.13 13.32
C ASN A 16 25.13 -13.41 12.50
N GLN A 17 25.61 -14.47 13.14
CA GLN A 17 25.77 -15.77 12.51
C GLN A 17 24.36 -16.30 12.22
N TYR A 18 23.78 -15.90 11.09
CA TYR A 18 22.62 -16.57 10.53
C TYR A 18 23.08 -17.97 10.19
N ASN A 19 22.59 -18.96 10.93
CA ASN A 19 22.92 -20.36 10.69
C ASN A 19 22.34 -20.73 9.32
N MET A 20 23.15 -20.58 8.27
CA MET A 20 22.87 -21.07 6.91
C MET A 20 22.91 -22.61 6.86
N THR A 21 23.06 -23.26 8.01
CA THR A 21 23.00 -24.71 8.16
C THR A 21 21.65 -25.19 7.67
N GLN A 22 21.68 -26.28 6.91
CA GLN A 22 20.60 -26.91 6.16
C GLN A 22 19.42 -27.44 7.03
N GLU A 23 19.23 -26.91 8.24
CA GLU A 23 18.06 -27.16 9.07
C GLU A 23 16.88 -26.35 8.54
N GLU A 24 15.74 -27.01 8.37
CA GLU A 24 14.54 -26.41 7.83
C GLU A 24 14.08 -25.24 8.72
N CYS A 25 14.17 -24.01 8.22
CA CYS A 25 13.76 -22.81 8.94
C CYS A 25 12.27 -22.91 9.32
N GLN A 26 11.99 -23.06 10.62
CA GLN A 26 10.64 -23.31 11.12
C GLN A 26 9.75 -22.07 10.96
N THR A 27 10.33 -20.87 11.09
CA THR A 27 9.60 -19.62 10.82
C THR A 27 9.15 -19.56 9.36
N CYS A 28 10.04 -19.86 8.41
CA CYS A 28 9.70 -19.86 6.98
C CYS A 28 8.73 -20.98 6.60
N LYS A 29 8.82 -22.14 7.25
CA LYS A 29 7.93 -23.29 7.04
C LYS A 29 6.51 -23.01 7.53
N ASN A 30 6.37 -22.40 8.70
CA ASN A 30 5.07 -22.23 9.36
C ASN A 30 4.40 -20.89 9.05
N ARG A 31 5.12 -19.95 8.44
CA ARG A 31 4.57 -18.64 8.04
C ARG A 31 3.39 -18.83 7.10
N LYS A 32 2.29 -18.14 7.41
CA LYS A 32 1.13 -18.04 6.55
C LYS A 32 0.85 -16.60 6.20
N TYR A 33 0.37 -16.38 4.99
CA TYR A 33 -0.20 -15.13 4.55
C TYR A 33 -1.72 -15.21 4.60
N VAL A 34 -2.35 -14.14 5.05
CA VAL A 34 -3.80 -14.01 5.11
C VAL A 34 -4.17 -12.60 4.70
N ASP A 35 -5.15 -12.50 3.82
CA ASP A 35 -5.74 -11.23 3.46
C ASP A 35 -6.82 -10.84 4.48
N GLY A 36 -6.70 -9.62 5.02
CA GLY A 36 -7.63 -9.03 5.97
C GLY A 36 -8.67 -8.10 5.33
N SER A 37 -8.68 -7.95 4.00
CA SER A 37 -9.64 -7.10 3.31
C SER A 37 -11.06 -7.68 3.32
N ASN A 38 -12.05 -6.84 3.00
CA ASN A 38 -13.45 -7.23 2.89
C ASN A 38 -13.85 -7.77 1.49
N GLU A 39 -12.93 -7.79 0.52
CA GLU A 39 -13.23 -8.16 -0.87
C GLU A 39 -13.22 -9.69 -1.06
N MET A 40 -14.36 -10.34 -1.26
CA MET A 40 -14.45 -11.81 -1.22
C MET A 40 -13.84 -12.54 -2.42
N ASP A 41 -13.54 -11.82 -3.49
CA ASP A 41 -13.07 -12.31 -4.78
C ASP A 41 -11.54 -12.27 -4.94
N VAL A 42 -10.80 -12.00 -3.85
CA VAL A 42 -9.33 -12.09 -3.82
C VAL A 42 -8.81 -13.38 -3.18
N SER A 43 -7.56 -13.72 -3.48
CA SER A 43 -6.87 -14.88 -2.90
C SER A 43 -6.54 -14.69 -1.41
N PHE A 44 -6.09 -15.75 -0.73
CA PHE A 44 -5.61 -15.72 0.66
C PHE A 44 -6.62 -15.30 1.74
N LYS A 45 -7.93 -15.40 1.49
CA LYS A 45 -8.96 -15.29 2.55
C LYS A 45 -8.80 -16.31 3.67
N ALA A 46 -8.37 -17.52 3.31
CA ALA A 46 -7.89 -18.49 4.26
C ALA A 46 -6.36 -18.37 4.38
N PRO A 47 -5.77 -18.54 5.58
CA PRO A 47 -4.32 -18.51 5.76
C PRO A 47 -3.60 -19.54 4.87
N GLY A 48 -2.84 -19.06 3.88
CA GLY A 48 -2.07 -19.87 2.94
C GLY A 48 -0.58 -19.85 3.25
N HIS A 49 0.12 -20.98 3.05
CA HIS A 49 1.58 -21.00 3.15
C HIS A 49 2.19 -20.33 1.92
N ILE A 50 3.20 -19.46 2.15
CA ILE A 50 3.99 -18.85 1.10
C ILE A 50 5.46 -18.95 1.48
N SER A 51 6.28 -19.52 0.59
CA SER A 51 7.73 -19.59 0.82
C SER A 51 8.36 -18.18 0.74
N PRO A 52 9.41 -17.91 1.52
CA PRO A 52 10.15 -16.64 1.45
C PRO A 52 10.56 -16.25 0.03
N GLU A 53 11.01 -17.22 -0.77
CA GLU A 53 11.48 -17.04 -2.14
C GLU A 53 10.35 -16.62 -3.09
N ASN A 54 9.15 -17.17 -2.90
CA ASN A 54 7.99 -16.87 -3.75
C ASN A 54 7.13 -15.73 -3.18
N SER A 55 7.41 -15.29 -1.95
CA SER A 55 6.60 -14.31 -1.21
C SER A 55 6.36 -13.01 -1.96
N TYR A 56 7.35 -12.53 -2.71
CA TYR A 56 7.20 -11.33 -3.52
C TYR A 56 6.15 -11.51 -4.62
N GLY A 57 6.27 -12.58 -5.41
CA GLY A 57 5.38 -12.81 -6.56
C GLY A 57 3.94 -13.09 -6.12
N GLU A 58 3.76 -13.94 -5.11
CA GLU A 58 2.44 -14.31 -4.59
C GLU A 58 1.71 -13.12 -3.96
N VAL A 59 2.38 -12.36 -3.09
CA VAL A 59 1.78 -11.17 -2.47
C VAL A 59 1.52 -10.11 -3.52
N MET A 60 2.43 -9.85 -4.46
CA MET A 60 2.19 -8.91 -5.55
C MET A 60 1.00 -9.31 -6.41
N ALA A 61 0.90 -10.59 -6.79
CA ALA A 61 -0.22 -11.08 -7.58
C ALA A 61 -1.55 -10.88 -6.84
N HIS A 62 -1.56 -11.15 -5.53
CA HIS A 62 -2.70 -10.89 -4.66
C HIS A 62 -3.07 -9.40 -4.62
N GLU A 63 -2.12 -8.50 -4.39
CA GLU A 63 -2.38 -7.05 -4.40
C GLU A 63 -2.87 -6.55 -5.77
N GLN A 64 -2.42 -7.15 -6.87
CA GLN A 64 -2.95 -6.81 -8.20
C GLN A 64 -4.42 -7.23 -8.37
N MET A 65 -4.92 -8.22 -7.62
CA MET A 65 -6.35 -8.54 -7.61
C MET A 65 -7.17 -7.39 -7.03
N HIS A 66 -6.72 -6.80 -5.90
CA HIS A 66 -7.32 -5.59 -5.34
C HIS A 66 -7.32 -4.42 -6.32
N VAL A 67 -6.21 -4.22 -7.04
CA VAL A 67 -6.12 -3.18 -8.07
C VAL A 67 -7.10 -3.45 -9.21
N ALA A 68 -7.22 -4.70 -9.66
CA ALA A 68 -8.15 -5.08 -10.73
C ALA A 68 -9.61 -4.82 -10.32
N ASN A 69 -9.97 -5.18 -9.09
CA ASN A 69 -11.29 -4.90 -8.53
C ASN A 69 -11.57 -3.40 -8.44
N ALA A 70 -10.63 -2.63 -7.91
CA ALA A 70 -10.78 -1.17 -7.84
C ALA A 70 -10.89 -0.50 -9.21
N ARG A 71 -10.20 -1.03 -10.23
CA ARG A 71 -10.37 -0.60 -11.63
C ARG A 71 -11.76 -0.91 -12.16
N ALA A 72 -12.29 -2.10 -11.87
CA ALA A 72 -13.64 -2.48 -12.27
C ALA A 72 -14.70 -1.61 -11.58
N GLU A 73 -14.54 -1.33 -10.28
CA GLU A 73 -15.42 -0.42 -9.54
C GLU A 73 -15.35 1.00 -10.11
N GLY A 74 -14.14 1.53 -10.36
CA GLY A 74 -13.95 2.85 -10.92
C GLY A 74 -14.34 3.00 -12.39
N ALA A 75 -14.68 1.91 -13.09
CA ALA A 75 -15.22 1.94 -14.45
C ALA A 75 -16.76 1.99 -14.49
N LYS A 76 -17.43 1.88 -13.33
CA LYS A 76 -18.89 1.99 -13.24
C LYS A 76 -19.35 3.42 -13.52
N GLU A 77 -20.56 3.56 -14.04
CA GLU A 77 -21.15 4.87 -14.33
C GLU A 77 -21.14 5.78 -13.08
N GLY A 78 -20.62 6.98 -13.26
CA GLY A 78 -20.50 7.97 -12.19
C GLY A 78 -19.41 7.68 -11.16
N GLN A 79 -18.46 6.79 -11.47
CA GLN A 79 -17.26 6.54 -10.69
C GLN A 79 -16.03 6.75 -11.56
N GLU A 80 -14.94 7.18 -10.94
CA GLU A 80 -13.64 7.38 -11.57
C GLU A 80 -12.56 6.91 -10.61
N LEU A 81 -11.74 5.96 -11.03
CA LEU A 81 -10.55 5.57 -10.27
C LEU A 81 -9.48 6.67 -10.40
N VAL A 82 -9.22 7.38 -9.31
CA VAL A 82 -8.20 8.45 -9.25
C VAL A 82 -6.80 7.86 -9.10
N SER A 83 -6.66 6.86 -8.23
CA SER A 83 -5.37 6.20 -7.98
C SER A 83 -5.55 4.83 -7.37
N ALA A 84 -4.67 3.90 -7.72
CA ALA A 84 -4.50 2.62 -7.04
C ALA A 84 -3.01 2.40 -6.76
N ASN A 85 -2.63 2.38 -5.49
CA ASN A 85 -1.25 2.24 -5.05
C ASN A 85 -1.09 0.93 -4.28
N VAL A 86 -0.07 0.16 -4.64
CA VAL A 86 0.31 -1.07 -3.93
C VAL A 86 1.57 -0.79 -3.12
N THR A 87 1.51 -1.06 -1.82
CA THR A 87 2.67 -0.97 -0.94
C THR A 87 3.00 -2.36 -0.41
N LEU A 88 4.21 -2.84 -0.70
CA LEU A 88 4.71 -4.09 -0.13
C LEU A 88 5.51 -3.82 1.14
N LYS A 89 5.29 -4.64 2.15
CA LYS A 89 6.11 -4.68 3.36
C LYS A 89 7.13 -5.81 3.21
N MET A 90 8.42 -5.50 3.29
CA MET A 90 9.48 -6.50 3.31
C MET A 90 10.05 -6.66 4.72
N GLU A 91 10.37 -7.89 5.11
CA GLU A 91 10.97 -8.22 6.39
C GLU A 91 12.10 -9.24 6.20
N ARG A 92 12.95 -9.35 7.23
CA ARG A 92 14.01 -10.36 7.31
C ARG A 92 13.59 -11.46 8.26
N CYS A 93 13.80 -12.71 7.87
CA CYS A 93 13.59 -13.84 8.78
C CYS A 93 14.63 -13.81 9.91
N PRO A 94 14.22 -13.81 11.19
CA PRO A 94 15.15 -13.79 12.31
C PRO A 94 15.96 -15.09 12.45
N GLU A 95 15.44 -16.22 11.94
CA GLU A 95 16.12 -17.52 12.00
C GLU A 95 17.17 -17.67 10.90
N CYS A 96 16.76 -17.53 9.63
CA CYS A 96 17.62 -17.84 8.49
C CYS A 96 18.14 -16.60 7.73
N GLY A 97 17.74 -15.39 8.12
CA GLY A 97 18.21 -14.14 7.50
C GLY A 97 17.69 -13.86 6.09
N LYS A 98 16.84 -14.74 5.52
CA LYS A 98 16.23 -14.53 4.20
C LYS A 98 15.32 -13.31 4.22
N MET A 99 15.44 -12.48 3.19
CA MET A 99 14.50 -11.38 2.94
C MET A 99 13.24 -11.96 2.31
N TYR A 100 12.08 -11.48 2.72
CA TYR A 100 10.80 -11.91 2.19
C TYR A 100 9.78 -10.78 2.26
N THR A 101 8.67 -10.93 1.54
CA THR A 101 7.54 -10.00 1.57
C THR A 101 6.58 -10.41 2.69
N ALA A 102 6.51 -9.57 3.72
CA ALA A 102 5.68 -9.80 4.89
C ALA A 102 4.19 -9.58 4.64
N GLY A 103 3.87 -8.77 3.64
CA GLY A 103 2.51 -8.57 3.15
C GLY A 103 2.44 -7.38 2.22
N GLY A 104 1.24 -7.11 1.73
CA GLY A 104 0.95 -5.96 0.91
C GLY A 104 -0.22 -5.16 1.49
N THR A 105 -0.35 -3.93 1.01
CA THR A 105 -1.55 -3.14 1.22
C THR A 105 -1.82 -2.36 -0.05
N THR A 106 -3.01 -2.58 -0.60
CA THR A 106 -3.52 -1.82 -1.74
C THR A 106 -4.41 -0.68 -1.24
N THR A 107 -4.05 0.55 -1.63
CA THR A 107 -4.83 1.76 -1.33
C THR A 107 -5.40 2.33 -2.61
N THR A 108 -6.73 2.43 -2.67
CA THR A 108 -7.45 2.89 -3.87
C THR A 108 -8.31 4.10 -3.55
N VAL A 109 -8.30 5.09 -4.44
CA VAL A 109 -9.13 6.29 -4.34
C VAL A 109 -10.09 6.29 -5.53
N ILE A 110 -11.36 6.06 -5.25
CA ILE A 110 -12.43 6.15 -6.25
C ILE A 110 -13.20 7.43 -6.00
N ARG A 111 -13.15 8.35 -6.96
CA ARG A 111 -14.01 9.53 -6.98
C ARG A 111 -15.35 9.10 -7.52
N LYS A 112 -16.38 9.15 -6.68
CA LYS A 112 -17.75 9.09 -7.19
C LYS A 112 -18.06 10.49 -7.71
N SER A 113 -18.41 10.61 -8.98
CA SER A 113 -19.11 11.80 -9.43
C SER A 113 -20.50 11.74 -8.80
N GLN A 114 -20.61 12.17 -7.55
CA GLN A 114 -21.89 12.64 -7.09
C GLN A 114 -22.32 13.75 -8.06
N PRO A 115 -23.61 13.85 -8.41
CA PRO A 115 -24.09 15.04 -9.08
C PRO A 115 -23.60 16.19 -8.22
N ALA A 116 -22.79 17.06 -8.82
CA ALA A 116 -22.21 18.19 -8.16
C ALA A 116 -23.34 18.88 -7.42
N TYR A 117 -23.42 18.71 -6.10
CA TYR A 117 -23.86 19.77 -5.24
C TYR A 117 -25.20 20.41 -5.74
N LYS A 118 -26.16 19.55 -6.16
CA LYS A 118 -27.34 20.01 -6.90
C LYS A 118 -28.62 19.95 -6.08
N ASP A 119 -28.61 19.19 -4.98
CA ASP A 119 -29.81 18.94 -4.17
C ASP A 119 -29.58 19.12 -2.66
N ASN A 120 -28.63 19.97 -2.25
CA ASN A 120 -28.63 20.43 -0.84
C ASN A 120 -29.47 21.71 -0.76
N PRO A 121 -30.66 21.69 -0.15
CA PRO A 121 -31.55 22.85 -0.08
C PRO A 121 -30.90 24.07 0.58
N TYR A 122 -29.87 23.87 1.41
CA TYR A 122 -29.11 24.95 2.04
C TYR A 122 -28.30 25.79 1.06
N ASP A 123 -27.88 25.22 -0.06
CA ASP A 123 -26.99 25.95 -0.95
C ASP A 123 -27.68 26.58 -2.14
N ASP A 124 -28.86 26.11 -2.50
CA ASP A 124 -29.74 26.93 -3.33
C ASP A 124 -30.13 28.19 -2.57
N ALA A 125 -30.42 28.08 -1.26
CA ALA A 125 -30.63 29.24 -0.40
C ALA A 125 -29.37 30.12 -0.31
N ARG A 126 -28.17 29.55 -0.15
CA ARG A 126 -26.92 30.33 -0.17
C ARG A 126 -26.69 31.01 -1.51
N LYS A 127 -26.85 30.33 -2.65
CA LYS A 127 -26.70 30.95 -3.99
C LYS A 127 -27.65 32.13 -4.17
N VAL A 128 -28.89 32.04 -3.69
CA VAL A 128 -29.85 33.15 -3.76
C VAL A 128 -29.44 34.31 -2.85
N VAL A 129 -28.95 34.03 -1.64
CA VAL A 129 -28.45 35.06 -0.72
C VAL A 129 -27.18 35.72 -1.27
N ASP A 130 -26.24 34.92 -1.76
CA ASP A 130 -24.97 35.37 -2.36
C ASP A 130 -25.25 36.20 -3.61
N ALA A 131 -26.16 35.76 -4.49
CA ALA A 131 -26.57 36.53 -5.67
C ALA A 131 -27.23 37.86 -5.28
N LYS A 132 -28.06 37.90 -4.24
CA LYS A 132 -28.67 39.16 -3.75
C LYS A 132 -27.65 40.10 -3.11
N MET A 133 -26.67 39.56 -2.38
CA MET A 133 -25.54 40.33 -1.83
C MET A 133 -24.69 40.94 -2.95
N LEU A 134 -24.36 40.15 -3.97
CA LEU A 134 -23.52 40.57 -5.10
C LEU A 134 -24.24 41.54 -6.05
N ALA A 135 -25.56 41.40 -6.24
CA ALA A 135 -26.34 42.28 -7.12
C ALA A 135 -26.30 43.76 -6.69
N GLY A 136 -26.02 44.05 -5.41
CA GLY A 136 -25.85 45.41 -4.89
C GLY A 136 -24.41 45.91 -4.87
N GLN A 137 -23.42 45.06 -5.16
CA GLN A 137 -22.01 45.41 -5.09
C GLN A 137 -21.50 45.85 -6.48
N LYS A 138 -20.88 47.03 -6.54
CA LYS A 138 -20.08 47.46 -7.68
C LYS A 138 -18.80 46.63 -7.66
N ILE A 139 -18.76 45.57 -8.47
CA ILE A 139 -17.54 44.80 -8.70
C ILE A 139 -16.72 45.50 -9.78
N ASP A 140 -15.67 46.19 -9.35
CA ASP A 140 -14.64 46.68 -10.26
C ASP A 140 -13.73 45.51 -10.62
N ALA A 141 -14.11 44.75 -11.65
CA ALA A 141 -13.27 43.71 -12.23
C ALA A 141 -12.29 44.38 -13.20
N GLU A 142 -11.12 44.76 -12.71
CA GLU A 142 -9.99 45.00 -13.60
C GLU A 142 -9.58 43.67 -14.24
N VAL A 143 -9.76 43.56 -15.56
CA VAL A 143 -9.31 42.48 -16.44
C VAL A 143 -8.15 42.98 -17.28
#